data_AF-A0A3E1P935-F1
#
_entry.id   AF-A0A3E1P935-F1
#
_cell.length_a   1.000
_cell.length_b   1.000
_cell.length_c   1.000
_cell.angle_alpha   90.00
_cell.angle_beta   90.00
_cell.angle_gamma   90.00
#
_symmetry.space_group_name_H-M   'P 1'
#
loop_
_entity.id
_entity.type
_entity.pdbx_description
1 polymer ?
#
loop_
_entity_poly.entity_id
_entity_poly.type
_entity_poly.pdbx_seq_one_letter_code
_entity_poly.pdbx_strand_id
1 'polypeptide(L)'
;MWMRKKILYSVGYFVLLFYIVFWAPWRKGVKLSEAERLRLHPIVDSVKELFNNHGAKWWVHAFYFCSNLFGNIIMFLPFSFVMMWVFNMTNVIKIAILACLLSLAIEVTQYYTGTGVADVDDVLLNTTGAIVGVYLCRFFQNHYKYFIHR
;
A
#
# COMPACT_ATOMS: atom_id res chain seq x y z
N MET A 1 6.47 -12.43 26.68
CA MET A 1 5.24 -11.61 26.56
C MET A 1 5.27 -10.62 25.38
N TRP A 2 6.39 -9.93 25.14
CA TRP A 2 6.51 -8.90 24.10
C TRP A 2 6.43 -9.42 22.65
N MET A 3 7.07 -10.57 22.37
CA MET A 3 7.02 -11.21 21.04
C MET A 3 5.60 -11.64 20.63
N ARG A 4 4.79 -12.11 21.58
CA ARG A 4 3.37 -12.45 21.34
C ARG A 4 2.56 -11.22 20.90
N LYS A 5 2.82 -10.05 21.48
CA LYS A 5 2.15 -8.80 21.10
C LYS A 5 2.52 -8.36 19.68
N LYS A 6 3.80 -8.45 19.30
CA LYS A 6 4.25 -8.15 17.93
C LYS A 6 3.55 -9.02 16.88
N ILE A 7 3.45 -10.32 17.13
CA ILE A 7 2.77 -11.26 16.24
C ILE A 7 1.29 -10.89 16.14
N LEU A 8 0.62 -10.62 17.26
CA LEU A 8 -0.79 -10.23 17.27
C LEU A 8 -1.06 -8.96 16.44
N TYR A 9 -0.25 -7.90 16.60
CA TYR A 9 -0.39 -6.69 15.79
C TYR A 9 -0.12 -6.94 14.30
N SER A 10 0.81 -7.83 13.98
CA SER A 10 1.12 -8.20 12.60
C SER A 10 -0.03 -8.96 11.94
N VAL A 11 -0.64 -9.90 12.66
CA VAL A 11 -1.84 -10.61 12.20
C VAL A 11 -3.00 -9.62 12.00
N GLY A 12 -3.23 -8.74 12.98
CA GLY A 12 -4.25 -7.70 12.86
C GLY A 12 -4.04 -6.78 11.66
N TYR A 13 -2.79 -6.40 11.39
CA TYR A 13 -2.43 -5.63 10.19
C TYR A 13 -2.78 -6.38 8.89
N PHE A 14 -2.38 -7.65 8.74
CA PHE A 14 -2.67 -8.39 7.51
C PHE A 14 -4.17 -8.65 7.34
N VAL A 15 -4.93 -8.85 8.42
CA VAL A 15 -6.40 -8.95 8.36
C VAL A 15 -7.02 -7.63 7.90
N LEU A 16 -6.54 -6.50 8.44
CA LEU A 16 -7.02 -5.17 8.04
C LEU A 16 -6.66 -4.86 6.58
N LEU A 17 -5.42 -5.16 6.17
CA LEU A 17 -4.96 -5.03 4.79
C LEU A 17 -5.88 -5.81 3.85
N PHE A 18 -6.11 -7.09 4.15
CA PHE A 18 -7.00 -7.95 3.37
C PHE A 18 -8.42 -7.38 3.27
N TYR A 19 -8.98 -6.93 4.40
CA TYR A 19 -10.31 -6.30 4.41
C TYR A 19 -10.37 -5.04 3.53
N ILE A 20 -9.39 -4.13 3.66
CA ILE A 20 -9.36 -2.87 2.90
C ILE A 20 -9.23 -3.14 1.39
N VAL A 21 -8.34 -4.06 1.02
CA VAL A 21 -8.04 -4.37 -0.38
C VAL A 21 -9.24 -4.97 -1.10
N PHE A 22 -9.99 -5.86 -0.45
CA PHE A 22 -11.01 -6.68 -1.12
C PHE A 22 -12.46 -6.30 -0.79
N TRP A 23 -12.73 -5.73 0.38
CA TRP A 23 -14.10 -5.48 0.85
C TRP A 23 -14.40 -4.04 1.26
N ALA A 24 -13.45 -3.11 1.15
CA ALA A 24 -13.70 -1.72 1.49
C ALA A 24 -14.93 -1.17 0.75
N PRO A 25 -15.86 -0.46 1.43
CA PRO A 25 -17.13 -0.05 0.84
C PRO A 25 -17.02 0.72 -0.48
N TRP A 26 -15.97 1.54 -0.63
CA TRP A 26 -15.71 2.31 -1.85
C TRP A 26 -15.32 1.47 -3.08
N ARG A 27 -15.02 0.17 -2.92
CA ARG A 27 -14.73 -0.76 -4.02
C ARG A 27 -15.98 -1.30 -4.72
N LYS A 28 -17.13 -1.39 -4.04
CA LYS A 28 -18.33 -2.13 -4.51
C LYS A 28 -19.24 -1.41 -5.52
N GLY A 29 -18.94 -0.15 -5.84
CA GLY A 29 -19.88 0.74 -6.54
C GLY A 29 -19.65 0.91 -8.04
N VAL A 30 -18.56 0.39 -8.61
CA VAL A 30 -18.14 0.74 -9.99
C VAL A 30 -18.30 -0.47 -10.92
N LYS A 31 -19.28 -0.41 -11.83
CA LYS A 31 -19.38 -1.35 -12.95
C LYS A 31 -18.35 -0.95 -14.01
N LEU A 32 -17.25 -1.68 -14.09
CA LEU A 32 -16.16 -1.45 -15.05
C LEU A 32 -16.15 -2.53 -16.11
N SER A 33 -15.84 -2.16 -17.36
CA SER A 33 -15.51 -3.13 -18.41
C SER A 33 -14.19 -3.82 -18.12
N GLU A 34 -13.95 -5.01 -18.70
CA GLU A 34 -12.69 -5.75 -18.53
C GLU A 34 -11.45 -4.92 -18.89
N ALA A 35 -11.57 -4.00 -19.87
CA ALA A 35 -10.49 -3.10 -20.27
C ALA A 35 -10.21 -2.01 -19.23
N GLU A 36 -11.22 -1.58 -18.46
CA GLU A 36 -11.07 -0.56 -17.41
C GLU A 36 -10.61 -1.16 -16.07
N ARG A 37 -10.69 -2.49 -15.94
CA ARG A 37 -10.25 -3.25 -14.76
C ARG A 37 -8.75 -3.54 -14.75
N LEU A 38 -8.03 -3.19 -15.80
CA LEU A 38 -6.61 -3.43 -15.96
C LEU A 38 -5.87 -2.16 -16.41
N ARG A 39 -5.17 -1.50 -15.49
CA ARG A 39 -4.38 -0.30 -15.72
C ARG A 39 -2.90 -0.65 -15.71
N LEU A 40 -2.32 -0.74 -16.90
CA LEU A 40 -0.91 -1.15 -17.10
C LEU A 40 0.02 0.02 -17.47
N HIS A 41 -0.51 1.23 -17.67
CA HIS A 41 0.30 2.38 -18.06
C HIS A 41 0.70 3.17 -16.81
N PRO A 42 1.92 2.96 -16.27
CA PRO A 42 2.31 3.60 -15.02
C PRO A 42 2.30 5.12 -15.19
N ILE A 43 1.75 5.83 -14.20
CA ILE A 43 1.68 7.29 -14.11
C ILE A 43 0.77 7.93 -15.17
N VAL A 44 0.67 7.37 -16.37
CA VAL A 44 -0.08 7.92 -17.50
C VAL A 44 -1.57 7.98 -17.17
N ASP A 45 -2.13 6.92 -16.60
CA ASP A 45 -3.56 6.89 -16.28
C ASP A 45 -3.88 7.77 -15.07
N SER A 46 -3.01 7.78 -14.06
CA SER A 46 -3.05 8.72 -12.92
C SER A 46 -2.97 10.20 -13.35
N VAL A 47 -2.13 10.54 -14.33
CA VAL A 47 -2.00 11.89 -14.89
C VAL A 47 -3.23 12.25 -15.73
N LYS A 48 -3.73 11.33 -16.56
CA LYS A 48 -4.96 11.56 -17.33
C LYS A 48 -6.14 11.86 -16.41
N GLU A 49 -6.29 11.15 -15.29
CA GLU A 49 -7.35 11.41 -14.30
C GLU A 49 -7.26 12.81 -13.67
N LEU A 50 -6.04 13.35 -13.54
CA LEU A 50 -5.76 14.69 -12.99
C LEU A 50 -6.17 15.82 -13.94
N PHE A 51 -6.00 15.61 -15.25
CA PHE A 51 -6.22 16.64 -16.28
C PHE A 51 -7.53 16.47 -17.06
N ASN A 52 -8.20 15.31 -16.98
CA ASN A 52 -9.49 15.13 -17.63
C ASN A 52 -10.64 15.79 -16.85
N ASN A 53 -11.18 16.85 -17.43
CA ASN A 53 -12.37 17.55 -16.94
C ASN A 53 -13.65 16.77 -17.29
N HIS A 54 -14.00 15.74 -16.52
CA HIS A 54 -15.29 15.04 -16.63
C HIS A 54 -16.46 15.79 -15.94
N GLY A 55 -16.46 17.13 -15.96
CA GLY A 55 -17.52 17.95 -15.36
C GLY A 55 -17.55 18.00 -13.82
N ALA A 56 -16.68 17.25 -13.14
CA ALA A 56 -16.43 17.40 -11.71
C ALA A 56 -15.39 18.51 -11.46
N LYS A 57 -15.48 19.14 -10.29
CA LYS A 57 -14.58 20.22 -9.89
C LYS A 57 -13.16 19.68 -9.69
N TRP A 58 -12.13 20.43 -10.12
CA TRP A 58 -10.71 20.01 -10.09
C TRP A 58 -10.24 19.43 -8.75
N TRP A 59 -10.71 19.97 -7.62
CA TRP A 59 -10.33 19.46 -6.30
C TRP A 59 -10.79 18.03 -6.03
N VAL A 60 -11.86 17.55 -6.69
CA VAL A 60 -12.34 16.18 -6.56
C VAL A 60 -11.33 15.22 -7.18
N HIS A 61 -10.85 15.53 -8.38
CA HIS A 61 -9.81 14.78 -9.08
C HIS A 61 -8.49 14.79 -8.29
N ALA A 62 -8.09 15.96 -7.79
CA ALA A 62 -6.91 16.09 -6.94
C ALA A 62 -7.04 15.26 -5.65
N PHE A 63 -8.24 15.24 -5.04
CA PHE A 63 -8.50 14.42 -3.86
C PHE A 63 -8.38 12.92 -4.16
N TYR A 64 -8.96 12.43 -5.26
CA TYR A 64 -8.84 11.02 -5.65
C TYR A 64 -7.38 10.62 -5.93
N PHE A 65 -6.67 11.44 -6.71
CA PHE A 65 -5.26 11.21 -7.00
C PHE A 65 -4.43 11.16 -5.71
N CYS A 66 -4.57 12.15 -4.82
CA CYS A 66 -3.86 12.16 -3.54
C CYS A 66 -4.26 10.98 -2.65
N SER A 67 -5.54 10.57 -2.66
CA SER A 67 -6.01 9.43 -1.87
C SER A 67 -5.41 8.12 -2.34
N ASN A 68 -5.31 7.88 -3.66
CA ASN A 68 -4.62 6.71 -4.20
C ASN A 68 -3.13 6.75 -3.87
N LEU A 69 -2.48 7.90 -4.14
CA LEU A 69 -1.05 8.09 -3.90
C LEU A 69 -0.67 7.79 -2.43
N PHE A 70 -1.29 8.51 -1.50
CA PHE A 70 -0.97 8.37 -0.08
C PHE A 70 -1.58 7.11 0.53
N GLY A 71 -2.77 6.70 0.09
CA GLY A 71 -3.46 5.52 0.58
C GLY A 71 -2.61 4.25 0.41
N ASN A 72 -2.08 4.04 -0.80
CA ASN A 72 -1.23 2.89 -1.10
C ASN A 72 0.11 2.94 -0.34
N ILE A 73 0.76 4.10 -0.31
CA ILE A 73 2.01 4.30 0.47
C ILE A 73 1.78 3.96 1.96
N ILE A 74 0.74 4.55 2.56
CA ILE A 74 0.41 4.37 3.99
C ILE A 74 0.07 2.91 4.28
N MET A 75 -0.63 2.23 3.38
CA MET A 75 -1.06 0.84 3.53
C MET A 75 0.12 -0.14 3.68
N PHE A 76 1.26 0.16 3.05
CA PHE A 76 2.48 -0.65 3.11
C PHE A 76 3.53 -0.15 4.12
N LEU A 77 3.28 0.97 4.83
CA LEU A 77 4.16 1.37 5.93
C LEU A 77 4.27 0.26 7.00
N PRO A 78 3.17 -0.31 7.54
CA PRO A 78 3.27 -1.30 8.62
C PRO A 78 3.90 -2.62 8.16
N PHE A 79 3.83 -2.96 6.87
CA PHE A 79 4.49 -4.14 6.31
C PHE A 79 5.98 -4.16 6.67
N SER A 80 6.68 -3.04 6.51
CA SER A 80 8.10 -2.94 6.83
C SER A 80 8.39 -3.09 8.32
N PHE A 81 7.50 -2.60 9.17
CA PHE A 81 7.60 -2.78 10.63
C PHE A 81 7.46 -4.26 10.99
N VAL A 82 6.53 -4.99 10.35
CA VAL A 82 6.41 -6.43 10.53
C VAL A 82 7.69 -7.15 10.08
N MET A 83 8.20 -6.85 8.88
CA MET A 83 9.44 -7.44 8.36
C MET A 83 10.64 -7.19 9.29
N MET A 84 10.79 -5.98 9.79
CA MET A 84 11.91 -5.62 10.66
C MET A 84 11.77 -6.12 12.10
N TRP A 85 10.57 -6.11 12.69
CA TRP A 85 10.38 -6.39 14.13
C TRP A 85 10.05 -7.85 14.44
N VAL A 86 9.41 -8.56 13.51
CA VAL A 86 9.02 -9.96 13.67
C VAL A 86 10.04 -10.86 12.98
N PHE A 87 10.38 -10.54 11.74
CA PHE A 87 11.29 -11.36 10.93
C PHE A 87 12.75 -10.92 10.99
N ASN A 88 13.07 -9.85 11.74
CA ASN A 88 14.41 -9.27 11.86
C ASN A 88 15.08 -8.97 10.51
N MET A 89 14.27 -8.74 9.46
CA MET A 89 14.77 -8.44 8.13
C MET A 89 15.12 -6.96 8.07
N THR A 90 16.39 -6.61 7.83
CA THR A 90 16.84 -5.21 7.79
C THR A 90 17.29 -4.74 6.40
N ASN A 91 17.40 -5.66 5.44
CA ASN A 91 17.80 -5.37 4.07
C ASN A 91 16.63 -4.73 3.30
N VAL A 92 16.81 -3.47 2.90
CA VAL A 92 15.76 -2.67 2.21
C VAL A 92 15.34 -3.33 0.89
N ILE A 93 16.29 -3.87 0.13
CA ILE A 93 16.01 -4.51 -1.17
C ILE A 93 15.15 -5.76 -0.97
N LYS A 94 15.45 -6.61 0.03
CA LYS A 94 14.63 -7.78 0.33
C LYS A 94 13.20 -7.39 0.73
N ILE A 95 13.05 -6.37 1.56
CA ILE A 95 11.72 -5.87 1.98
C ILE A 95 10.97 -5.29 0.78
N ALA A 96 11.63 -4.51 -0.08
CA ALA A 96 11.04 -3.96 -1.28
C ALA A 96 10.59 -5.04 -2.26
N ILE A 97 11.39 -6.10 -2.47
CA ILE A 97 11.01 -7.24 -3.31
C ILE A 97 9.78 -7.95 -2.73
N LEU A 98 9.75 -8.23 -1.42
CA LEU A 98 8.61 -8.88 -0.79
C LEU A 98 7.34 -8.00 -0.85
N ALA A 99 7.47 -6.68 -0.68
CA ALA A 99 6.38 -5.74 -0.84
C ALA A 99 5.85 -5.72 -2.27
N CYS A 100 6.74 -5.67 -3.26
CA CYS A 100 6.39 -5.72 -4.68
C CYS A 100 5.66 -7.03 -5.02
N LEU A 101 6.16 -8.18 -4.56
CA LEU A 101 5.53 -9.48 -4.78
C LEU A 101 4.16 -9.58 -4.10
N LEU A 102 4.02 -9.09 -2.86
CA LEU A 102 2.74 -9.07 -2.16
C LEU A 102 1.74 -8.16 -2.87
N SER A 103 2.16 -6.96 -3.28
CA SER A 103 1.29 -6.04 -4.00
C SER A 103 0.88 -6.61 -5.36
N LEU A 104 1.81 -7.21 -6.10
CA LEU A 104 1.50 -7.86 -7.36
C LEU A 104 0.50 -9.01 -7.17
N ALA A 105 0.65 -9.82 -6.12
CA ALA A 105 -0.29 -10.88 -5.81
C ALA A 105 -1.69 -10.32 -5.48
N ILE A 106 -1.76 -9.18 -4.79
CA ILE A 106 -3.01 -8.46 -4.52
C ILE A 106 -3.68 -8.02 -5.84
N GLU A 107 -2.96 -7.29 -6.70
CA GLU A 107 -3.50 -6.79 -7.98
C GLU A 107 -3.98 -7.94 -8.88
N VAL A 108 -3.17 -8.99 -9.00
CA VAL A 108 -3.53 -10.19 -9.78
C VAL A 108 -4.79 -10.84 -9.21
N THR A 109 -4.90 -10.95 -7.89
CA THR A 109 -6.10 -11.50 -7.26
C THR A 109 -7.32 -10.64 -7.57
N GLN A 110 -7.22 -9.31 -7.42
CA GLN A 110 -8.33 -8.39 -7.70
C GLN A 110 -8.78 -8.42 -9.16
N TYR A 111 -7.86 -8.61 -10.10
CA TYR A 111 -8.16 -8.81 -11.51
C TYR A 111 -9.00 -10.07 -11.73
N TYR A 112 -8.57 -11.22 -11.19
CA TYR A 112 -9.29 -12.48 -11.38
C TYR A 112 -10.62 -12.57 -10.61
N THR A 113 -10.71 -11.95 -9.42
CA THR A 113 -11.89 -12.08 -8.56
C THR A 113 -12.99 -11.07 -8.83
N GLY A 114 -12.76 -10.06 -9.67
CA GLY A 114 -13.79 -9.01 -9.86
C GLY A 114 -13.80 -7.94 -8.77
N THR A 115 -12.93 -8.03 -7.76
CA THR A 115 -13.07 -7.20 -6.55
C THR A 115 -12.50 -5.79 -6.67
N GLY A 116 -11.77 -5.49 -7.76
CA GLY A 116 -11.16 -4.19 -7.98
C GLY A 116 -10.61 -3.98 -9.39
N VAL A 117 -9.89 -2.88 -9.55
CA VAL A 117 -9.06 -2.54 -10.71
C VAL A 117 -7.64 -2.95 -10.36
N ALA A 118 -7.01 -3.75 -11.22
CA ALA A 118 -5.60 -4.03 -11.11
C ALA A 118 -4.80 -2.86 -11.67
N ASP A 119 -3.96 -2.24 -10.86
CA ASP A 119 -3.21 -1.04 -11.22
C ASP A 119 -1.70 -1.21 -10.94
N VAL A 120 -0.88 -1.00 -11.97
CA VAL A 120 0.58 -1.05 -11.83
C VAL A 120 1.10 0.09 -10.94
N ASP A 121 0.41 1.23 -10.90
CA ASP A 121 0.76 2.33 -10.00
C ASP A 121 0.60 1.90 -8.53
N ASP A 122 -0.41 1.08 -8.20
CA ASP A 122 -0.61 0.55 -6.85
C ASP A 122 0.60 -0.30 -6.41
N VAL A 123 1.15 -1.14 -7.30
CA VAL A 123 2.37 -1.92 -7.02
C VAL A 123 3.58 -1.03 -6.75
N LEU A 124 3.77 0.01 -7.54
CA LEU A 124 4.86 0.96 -7.37
C LEU A 124 4.72 1.76 -6.06
N LEU A 125 3.51 2.21 -5.74
CA LEU A 125 3.21 2.99 -4.55
C LEU A 125 3.31 2.15 -3.28
N ASN A 126 2.81 0.92 -3.29
CA ASN A 126 2.94 -0.02 -2.18
C ASN A 126 4.40 -0.39 -1.93
N THR A 127 5.18 -0.62 -2.98
CA THR A 127 6.64 -0.87 -2.87
C THR A 127 7.37 0.35 -2.31
N THR A 128 7.00 1.55 -2.76
CA THR A 128 7.54 2.82 -2.24
C THR A 128 7.18 3.01 -0.77
N GLY A 129 5.93 2.71 -0.40
CA GLY A 129 5.45 2.72 0.99
C GLY A 129 6.28 1.79 1.87
N ALA A 130 6.57 0.58 1.42
CA ALA A 130 7.45 -0.32 2.16
C ALA A 130 8.85 0.29 2.35
N ILE A 131 9.46 0.86 1.32
CA ILE A 131 10.78 1.50 1.42
C ILE A 131 10.75 2.65 2.45
N VAL A 132 9.76 3.55 2.35
CA VAL A 132 9.56 4.64 3.32
C VAL A 132 9.38 4.08 4.74
N GLY A 133 8.58 3.01 4.89
CA GLY A 133 8.36 2.33 6.16
C GLY A 133 9.64 1.78 6.79
N VAL A 134 10.60 1.30 6.00
CA VAL A 134 11.91 0.86 6.51
C VAL A 134 12.68 2.04 7.10
N TYR A 135 12.73 3.18 6.41
CA TYR A 135 13.43 4.37 6.91
C TYR A 135 12.75 4.95 8.14
N LEU A 136 11.41 4.99 8.19
CA LEU A 136 10.66 5.40 9.39
C LEU A 136 10.94 4.46 10.56
N CYS A 137 10.91 3.15 10.35
CA CYS A 137 11.20 2.18 11.40
C CYS A 137 12.63 2.36 11.95
N ARG A 138 13.63 2.58 11.09
CA ARG A 138 15.01 2.87 11.50
C ARG A 138 15.10 4.17 12.29
N PHE A 139 14.41 5.22 11.84
CA PHE A 139 14.36 6.50 12.54
C PHE A 139 13.86 6.33 13.98
N PHE A 140 12.73 5.63 14.18
CA PHE A 140 12.19 5.38 15.51
C PHE A 140 13.11 4.50 16.38
N GLN A 141 13.73 3.47 15.80
CA GLN A 141 14.68 2.61 16.52
C GLN A 141 15.91 3.38 17.02
N ASN A 142 16.44 4.28 16.20
CA ASN A 142 17.60 5.09 16.56
C ASN A 142 17.27 6.09 17.68
N HIS A 143 16.10 6.74 17.63
CA HIS A 143 15.68 7.67 18.67
C HIS A 143 15.38 6.95 20.00
N TYR A 144 14.78 5.76 19.96
CA TYR A 144 14.53 4.98 21.17
C TYR A 144 15.81 4.58 21.91
N LYS A 145 16.88 4.21 21.17
CA LYS A 145 18.19 3.94 21.76
C LYS A 145 18.81 5.17 22.42
N TYR A 146 18.59 6.35 21.84
CA TYR A 146 19.13 7.62 22.35
C TYR A 146 18.52 8.03 23.71
N PHE A 147 17.26 7.68 23.96
CA PHE A 147 16.56 8.01 25.21
C PHE A 147 16.85 7.05 26.38
N ILE A 148 17.29 5.81 26.12
CA ILE A 148 17.56 4.80 27.18
C ILE A 148 19.02 4.80 27.65
N HIS A 149 19.96 5.35 26.86
CA HIS A 149 21.39 5.41 27.22
C HIS A 149 21.84 6.81 27.68
N ARG A 150 20.90 7.66 28.09
CA ARG A 150 21.12 8.87 28.89
C ARG A 150 20.52 8.64 30.27
#